data_AF-A0AAI9TI31-F1
#
_entry.id   AF-A0AAI9TI31-F1
#
_cell.length_a   1.000
_cell.length_b   1.000
_cell.length_c   1.000
_cell.angle_alpha   90.00
_cell.angle_beta   90.00
_cell.angle_gamma   90.00
#
_symmetry.space_group_name_H-M   'P 1'
#
loop_
_entity.id
_entity.type
_entity.pdbx_description
1 polymer ?
#
loop_
_entity_poly.entity_id
_entity_poly.type
_entity_poly.pdbx_seq_one_letter_code
_entity_poly.pdbx_strand_id
1 'polypeptide(L)'
;MTSRGPLTAYLLSSTPNALKRATTHPFLASAGRGTLPKPQLSQWLSQDRLYAQSYIRFIGLLLSKIRLPTQNPTSEGPHLSTPEQNAITVLIDALVNIRTELAFFEKTANDYGLDLTAISPEEGGCTLTSCGLGSDITTSVGISTTGSASCPGFTGGECEGPHGNGNGNGSGSGGTCPVSTYEKASASGHGLCLSQGECQMPSGGEVCAPGPQFNESERGVEPAPVGGERCGTIFFCASRTTRAYIDMFMSAGSSGVSILEGLAVLWATEVCYLKSWRFAARCMREDGEDGERDYKKDADGGALRERFIENWASVEFEGFVDRIGDVVDEMAGQIKGAEELEITRGRCLEWWRQIVWLEDNFWPSVAE
;
A
#
# COMPACT_ATOMS: atom_id res chain seq x y z
N MET A 1 33.23 9.26 1.53
CA MET A 1 33.06 7.90 2.11
C MET A 1 33.10 8.04 3.61
N THR A 2 31.96 7.84 4.28
CA THR A 2 31.87 7.86 5.75
C THR A 2 32.64 6.68 6.32
N SER A 3 33.31 6.85 7.46
CA SER A 3 34.24 5.87 8.05
C SER A 3 33.59 4.59 8.58
N ARG A 4 32.27 4.39 8.39
CA ARG A 4 31.46 3.35 9.05
C ARG A 4 30.69 2.41 8.11
N GLY A 5 30.99 2.46 6.81
CA GLY A 5 30.41 1.57 5.79
C GLY A 5 28.92 1.80 5.50
N PRO A 6 28.33 1.01 4.58
CA PRO A 6 26.92 1.13 4.18
C PRO A 6 25.95 0.98 5.36
N LEU A 7 24.83 1.69 5.33
CA LEU A 7 23.76 1.60 6.33
C LEU A 7 23.10 0.21 6.28
N THR A 8 22.82 -0.31 5.09
CA THR A 8 22.22 -1.64 4.89
C THR A 8 23.06 -2.75 5.54
N ALA A 9 24.37 -2.72 5.32
CA ALA A 9 25.31 -3.67 5.93
C ALA A 9 25.31 -3.60 7.46
N TYR A 10 25.22 -2.39 8.03
CA TYR A 10 25.09 -2.19 9.46
C TYR A 10 23.79 -2.80 10.02
N LEU A 11 22.65 -2.55 9.37
CA LEU A 11 21.36 -3.10 9.78
C LEU A 11 21.38 -4.63 9.79
N LEU A 12 21.86 -5.26 8.70
CA LEU A 12 22.00 -6.72 8.61
C LEU A 12 22.87 -7.30 9.74
N SER A 13 23.97 -6.64 10.06
CA SER A 13 24.91 -7.10 11.09
C SER A 13 24.40 -6.89 12.53
N SER A 14 23.35 -6.09 12.72
CA SER A 14 22.90 -5.67 14.05
C SER A 14 22.09 -6.74 14.80
N THR A 15 21.38 -7.62 14.09
CA THR A 15 20.53 -8.66 14.71
C THR A 15 20.60 -10.01 13.97
N PRO A 16 21.78 -10.62 13.79
CA PRO A 16 21.97 -11.78 12.92
C PRO A 16 21.14 -13.00 13.34
N ASN A 17 21.03 -13.25 14.65
CA ASN A 17 20.28 -14.39 15.18
C ASN A 17 18.76 -14.21 15.00
N ALA A 18 18.24 -13.00 15.24
CA ALA A 18 16.82 -12.72 15.07
C ALA A 18 16.44 -12.76 13.58
N LEU A 19 17.27 -12.17 12.72
CA LEU A 19 17.10 -12.24 11.26
C LEU A 19 17.10 -13.69 10.77
N LYS A 20 18.01 -14.53 11.28
CA LYS A 20 18.03 -15.95 10.93
C LYS A 20 16.72 -16.64 11.28
N ARG A 21 16.20 -16.47 12.50
CA ARG A 21 14.91 -17.09 12.89
C ARG A 21 13.76 -16.62 12.00
N ALA A 22 13.67 -15.30 11.80
CA ALA A 22 12.65 -14.68 10.97
C ALA A 22 12.64 -15.18 9.52
N THR A 23 13.81 -15.57 8.99
CA THR A 23 13.97 -15.96 7.57
C THR A 23 14.21 -17.45 7.35
N THR A 24 14.21 -18.26 8.41
CA THR A 24 14.32 -19.73 8.32
C THR A 24 13.23 -20.44 9.11
N HIS A 25 12.02 -19.87 9.08
CA HIS A 25 10.86 -20.38 9.81
C HIS A 25 10.43 -21.78 9.34
N PRO A 26 9.92 -22.67 10.22
CA PRO A 26 9.41 -23.99 9.84
C PRO A 26 8.36 -23.98 8.73
N PHE A 27 7.52 -22.93 8.66
CA PHE A 27 6.59 -22.71 7.54
C PHE A 27 7.30 -22.72 6.18
N LEU A 28 8.42 -21.98 6.06
CA LEU A 28 9.20 -21.89 4.82
C LEU A 28 9.87 -23.22 4.47
N ALA A 29 10.30 -23.97 5.49
CA ALA A 29 10.87 -25.29 5.29
C ALA A 29 9.80 -26.28 4.76
N SER A 30 8.58 -26.24 5.31
CA SER A 30 7.44 -27.03 4.83
C SER A 30 6.98 -26.60 3.43
N ALA A 31 7.04 -25.30 3.12
CA ALA A 31 6.79 -24.78 1.78
C ALA A 31 7.78 -25.36 0.76
N GLY A 32 9.08 -25.34 1.08
CA GLY A 32 10.12 -25.92 0.22
C GLY A 32 10.00 -27.43 0.02
N ARG A 33 9.52 -28.16 1.04
CA ARG A 33 9.30 -29.62 0.97
C ARG A 33 7.94 -30.02 0.38
N GLY A 34 7.09 -29.05 0.04
CA GLY A 34 5.72 -29.31 -0.46
C GLY A 34 4.83 -30.03 0.56
N THR A 35 5.13 -29.92 1.86
CA THR A 35 4.37 -30.54 2.94
C THR A 35 3.36 -29.58 3.57
N LEU A 36 3.31 -28.32 3.13
CA LEU A 36 2.38 -27.32 3.66
C LEU A 36 0.96 -27.52 3.10
N PRO A 37 -0.07 -27.75 3.92
CA PRO A 37 -1.44 -27.95 3.45
C PRO A 37 -2.11 -26.67 2.91
N LYS A 38 -3.00 -26.82 1.91
CA LYS A 38 -3.80 -25.71 1.34
C LYS A 38 -4.48 -24.78 2.36
N PRO A 39 -5.11 -25.28 3.46
CA PRO A 39 -5.73 -24.39 4.43
C PRO A 39 -4.74 -23.44 5.12
N GLN A 40 -3.55 -23.95 5.47
CA GLN A 40 -2.49 -23.13 6.08
C GLN A 40 -1.90 -22.14 5.07
N LEU A 41 -1.69 -22.59 3.83
CA LEU A 41 -1.29 -21.68 2.75
C LEU A 41 -2.31 -20.56 2.54
N SER A 42 -3.61 -20.90 2.54
CA SER A 42 -4.69 -19.93 2.37
C SER A 42 -4.74 -18.91 3.51
N GLN A 43 -4.54 -19.36 4.75
CA GLN A 43 -4.48 -18.48 5.93
C GLN A 43 -3.32 -17.49 5.85
N TRP A 44 -2.14 -17.94 5.44
CA TRP A 44 -1.01 -17.04 5.25
C TRP A 44 -1.29 -16.07 4.09
N LEU A 45 -1.73 -16.57 2.94
CA LEU A 45 -1.93 -15.77 1.73
C LEU A 45 -3.02 -14.70 1.89
N SER A 46 -4.07 -14.98 2.68
CA SER A 46 -5.10 -14.01 3.00
C SER A 46 -4.55 -12.83 3.82
N GLN A 47 -3.63 -13.10 4.76
CA GLN A 47 -2.95 -12.08 5.56
C GLN A 47 -1.90 -11.32 4.75
N ASP A 48 -1.14 -12.01 3.91
CA ASP A 48 -0.14 -11.42 3.00
C ASP A 48 -0.80 -10.49 1.98
N ARG A 49 -2.02 -10.81 1.53
CA ARG A 49 -2.83 -9.90 0.71
C ARG A 49 -3.17 -8.59 1.43
N LEU A 50 -3.52 -8.63 2.71
CA LEU A 50 -3.81 -7.42 3.49
C LEU A 50 -2.55 -6.58 3.71
N TYR A 51 -1.42 -7.25 3.97
CA TYR A 51 -0.10 -6.62 4.00
C TYR A 51 0.20 -5.90 2.68
N ALA A 52 0.08 -6.59 1.53
CA ALA A 52 0.33 -6.03 0.20
C ALA A 52 -0.58 -4.83 -0.14
N GLN A 53 -1.85 -4.87 0.27
CA GLN A 53 -2.76 -3.72 0.12
C GLN A 53 -2.30 -2.50 0.93
N SER A 54 -1.81 -2.70 2.15
CA SER A 54 -1.29 -1.61 2.99
C SER A 54 0.04 -1.06 2.50
N TYR A 55 0.87 -1.90 1.89
CA TYR A 55 2.12 -1.53 1.25
C TYR A 55 1.90 -0.45 0.18
N ILE A 56 0.85 -0.55 -0.65
CA ILE A 56 0.50 0.49 -1.65
C ILE A 56 0.34 1.88 -0.99
N ARG A 57 -0.37 1.93 0.14
CA ARG A 57 -0.61 3.18 0.88
C ARG A 57 0.70 3.72 1.45
N PHE A 58 1.52 2.84 2.01
CA PHE A 58 2.84 3.20 2.54
C PHE A 58 3.74 3.83 1.47
N ILE A 59 3.87 3.19 0.30
CA ILE A 59 4.69 3.75 -0.79
C ILE A 59 4.14 5.09 -1.29
N GLY A 60 2.81 5.24 -1.37
CA GLY A 60 2.17 6.51 -1.69
C GLY A 60 2.52 7.62 -0.70
N LEU A 61 2.58 7.29 0.60
CA LEU A 61 3.03 8.22 1.63
C LEU A 61 4.51 8.59 1.45
N LEU A 62 5.39 7.65 1.14
CA LEU A 62 6.81 7.95 0.86
C LEU A 62 6.99 8.86 -0.36
N LEU A 63 6.30 8.57 -1.46
CA LEU A 63 6.32 9.41 -2.66
C LEU A 63 5.90 10.85 -2.35
N SER A 64 4.90 11.05 -1.48
CA SER A 64 4.43 12.38 -1.10
C SER A 64 5.47 13.24 -0.36
N LYS A 65 6.49 12.61 0.23
CA LYS A 65 7.57 13.29 0.96
C LYS A 65 8.65 13.83 0.02
N ILE A 66 8.84 13.20 -1.14
CA ILE A 66 9.93 13.56 -2.04
C ILE A 66 9.60 14.86 -2.76
N ARG A 67 10.56 15.77 -2.81
CA ARG A 67 10.46 17.03 -3.56
C ARG A 67 11.25 16.90 -4.85
N LEU A 68 10.55 17.02 -5.97
CA LEU A 68 11.19 17.07 -7.27
C LEU A 68 11.90 18.41 -7.48
N PRO A 69 13.07 18.43 -8.15
CA PRO A 69 13.75 19.68 -8.49
C PRO A 69 12.83 20.60 -9.29
N THR A 70 12.77 21.87 -8.90
CA THR A 70 11.98 22.93 -9.58
C THR A 70 12.84 23.84 -10.45
N GLN A 71 14.15 23.60 -10.51
CA GLN A 71 15.09 24.47 -11.20
C GLN A 71 15.20 24.11 -12.69
N ASN A 72 15.47 25.12 -13.52
CA ASN A 72 15.74 24.89 -14.95
C ASN A 72 16.94 23.95 -15.11
N PRO A 73 16.89 23.00 -16.06
CA PRO A 73 18.04 22.16 -16.39
C PRO A 73 19.25 23.04 -16.71
N THR A 74 20.32 22.88 -15.93
CA THR A 74 21.51 23.75 -16.00
C THR A 74 22.67 23.13 -16.79
N SER A 75 22.50 21.93 -17.37
CA SER A 75 23.49 21.29 -18.23
C SER A 75 22.84 20.56 -19.40
N GLU A 76 23.50 20.62 -20.57
CA GLU A 76 23.12 19.92 -21.81
C GLU A 76 23.57 18.44 -21.85
N GLY A 77 24.16 17.92 -20.75
CA GLY A 77 24.61 16.53 -20.64
C GLY A 77 23.59 15.60 -19.95
N PRO A 78 23.79 14.26 -20.02
CA PRO A 78 22.96 13.32 -19.27
C PRO A 78 23.07 13.62 -17.77
N HIS A 79 21.95 14.02 -17.17
CA HIS A 79 21.88 14.37 -15.75
C HIS A 79 22.20 13.11 -14.93
N LEU A 80 23.18 13.19 -14.04
CA LEU A 80 23.33 12.16 -13.00
C LEU A 80 22.05 12.22 -12.14
N SER A 81 21.37 11.08 -12.00
CA SER A 81 20.16 11.00 -11.19
C SER A 81 20.48 11.36 -9.74
N THR A 82 19.68 12.25 -9.14
CA THR A 82 19.83 12.56 -7.72
C THR A 82 19.31 11.40 -6.86
N PRO A 83 19.75 11.27 -5.59
CA PRO A 83 19.22 10.26 -4.68
C PRO A 83 17.68 10.29 -4.57
N GLU A 84 17.08 11.48 -4.63
CA GLU A 84 15.63 11.67 -4.63
C GLU A 84 14.96 11.14 -5.90
N GLN A 85 15.60 11.32 -7.07
CA GLN A 85 15.11 10.75 -8.33
C GLN A 85 15.20 9.23 -8.31
N ASN A 86 16.32 8.68 -7.81
CA ASN A 86 16.48 7.23 -7.64
C ASN A 86 15.44 6.66 -6.66
N ALA A 87 15.18 7.36 -5.55
CA ALA A 87 14.12 7.03 -4.60
C ALA A 87 12.73 7.00 -5.26
N ILE A 88 12.38 7.99 -6.08
CA ILE A 88 11.11 7.97 -6.82
C ILE A 88 11.02 6.77 -7.75
N THR A 89 12.09 6.47 -8.50
CA THR A 89 12.11 5.33 -9.41
C THR A 89 11.87 4.02 -8.68
N VAL A 90 12.59 3.73 -7.59
CA VAL A 90 12.40 2.47 -6.84
C VAL A 90 11.03 2.39 -6.17
N LEU A 91 10.45 3.51 -5.72
CA LEU A 91 9.11 3.54 -5.16
C LEU A 91 8.02 3.31 -6.23
N ILE A 92 8.21 3.81 -7.46
CA ILE A 92 7.30 3.52 -8.57
C ILE A 92 7.40 2.05 -8.97
N ASP A 93 8.63 1.52 -9.09
CA ASP A 93 8.86 0.09 -9.34
C ASP A 93 8.16 -0.77 -8.27
N ALA A 94 8.27 -0.40 -6.99
CA ALA A 94 7.60 -1.08 -5.88
C ALA A 94 6.06 -1.10 -6.06
N LEU A 95 5.44 0.01 -6.47
CA LEU A 95 4.00 0.07 -6.76
C LEU A 95 3.60 -0.81 -7.95
N VAL A 96 4.43 -0.85 -8.99
CA VAL A 96 4.19 -1.70 -10.16
C VAL A 96 4.29 -3.19 -9.78
N ASN A 97 5.30 -3.54 -8.98
CA ASN A 97 5.51 -4.89 -8.49
C ASN A 97 4.35 -5.35 -7.62
N ILE A 98 4.00 -4.61 -6.56
CA ILE A 98 2.94 -5.02 -5.62
C ILE A 98 1.57 -5.12 -6.29
N ARG A 99 1.27 -4.27 -7.28
CA ARG A 99 0.04 -4.39 -8.10
C ARG A 99 0.03 -5.69 -8.90
N THR A 100 1.18 -6.06 -9.46
CA THR A 100 1.35 -7.31 -10.23
C THR A 100 1.24 -8.52 -9.30
N GLU A 101 1.80 -8.44 -8.09
CA GLU A 101 1.70 -9.48 -7.07
C GLU A 101 0.28 -9.72 -6.59
N LEU A 102 -0.51 -8.66 -6.37
CA LEU A 102 -1.94 -8.81 -6.02
C LEU A 102 -2.73 -9.55 -7.10
N ALA A 103 -2.46 -9.25 -8.39
CA ALA A 103 -3.07 -9.98 -9.49
C ALA A 103 -2.56 -11.44 -9.58
N PHE A 104 -1.28 -11.65 -9.29
CA PHE A 104 -0.68 -12.98 -9.18
C PHE A 104 -1.29 -13.81 -8.04
N PHE A 105 -1.62 -13.21 -6.90
CA PHE A 105 -2.32 -13.88 -5.78
C PHE A 105 -3.70 -14.37 -6.22
N GLU A 106 -4.48 -13.50 -6.87
CA GLU A 106 -5.82 -13.86 -7.36
C GLU A 106 -5.75 -14.98 -8.41
N LYS A 107 -4.83 -14.88 -9.36
CA LYS A 107 -4.64 -15.93 -10.38
C LYS A 107 -4.24 -17.26 -9.73
N THR A 108 -3.27 -17.25 -8.84
CA THR A 108 -2.77 -18.48 -8.19
C THR A 108 -3.83 -19.07 -7.26
N ALA A 109 -4.60 -18.25 -6.56
CA ALA A 109 -5.71 -18.72 -5.76
C ALA A 109 -6.77 -19.46 -6.60
N ASN A 110 -7.11 -18.93 -7.77
CA ASN A 110 -8.02 -19.60 -8.71
C ASN A 110 -7.44 -20.90 -9.27
N ASP A 111 -6.16 -20.88 -9.70
CA ASP A 111 -5.49 -22.03 -10.31
C ASP A 111 -5.39 -23.23 -9.34
N TYR A 112 -5.15 -22.98 -8.04
CA TYR A 112 -4.89 -24.02 -7.03
C TYR A 112 -6.02 -24.18 -6.01
N GLY A 113 -7.09 -23.39 -6.08
CA GLY A 113 -8.23 -23.44 -5.15
C GLY A 113 -7.88 -22.98 -3.74
N LEU A 114 -7.21 -21.83 -3.61
CA LEU A 114 -6.85 -21.21 -2.33
C LEU A 114 -7.90 -20.17 -1.92
N ASP A 115 -8.14 -20.04 -0.62
CA ASP A 115 -9.10 -19.08 -0.07
C ASP A 115 -8.38 -17.81 0.42
N LEU A 116 -8.55 -16.71 -0.34
CA LEU A 116 -7.96 -15.39 0.00
C LEU A 116 -8.68 -14.68 1.16
N THR A 117 -9.65 -15.33 1.81
CA THR A 117 -10.38 -14.85 2.99
C THR A 117 -10.26 -15.80 4.18
N ALA A 118 -9.36 -16.79 4.12
CA ALA A 118 -9.17 -17.76 5.18
C ALA A 118 -8.69 -17.10 6.49
N ILE A 119 -9.21 -17.56 7.62
CA ILE A 119 -8.91 -17.05 8.97
C ILE A 119 -8.26 -18.17 9.80
N SER A 120 -7.26 -17.82 10.61
CA SER A 120 -6.67 -18.76 11.57
C SER A 120 -7.64 -19.05 12.72
N PRO A 121 -7.84 -20.33 13.12
CA PRO A 121 -8.67 -20.70 14.27
C PRO A 121 -8.19 -20.07 15.59
N GLU A 122 -6.88 -19.89 15.75
CA GLU A 122 -6.24 -19.39 16.98
C GLU A 122 -6.39 -17.88 17.14
N GLU A 123 -6.55 -17.17 16.03
CA GLU A 123 -6.72 -15.72 15.99
C GLU A 123 -8.18 -15.30 15.88
N GLY A 124 -9.11 -16.25 15.99
CA GLY A 124 -10.57 -16.13 15.93
C GLY A 124 -11.02 -14.69 15.69
N GLY A 125 -11.32 -14.38 14.41
CA GLY A 125 -11.62 -13.04 13.94
C GLY A 125 -12.59 -12.29 14.85
N CYS A 126 -12.54 -10.95 14.84
CA CYS A 126 -13.31 -10.09 15.75
C CYS A 126 -14.75 -10.61 15.95
N THR A 127 -15.01 -11.33 17.05
CA THR A 127 -16.37 -11.70 17.45
C THR A 127 -17.05 -10.43 17.95
N LEU A 128 -17.68 -9.70 17.03
CA LEU A 128 -18.65 -8.68 17.39
C LEU A 128 -19.95 -9.41 17.74
N THR A 129 -20.29 -9.45 19.02
CA THR A 129 -21.63 -9.84 19.45
C THR A 129 -22.61 -8.76 19.01
N SER A 130 -23.20 -8.90 17.82
CA SER A 130 -24.31 -8.03 17.41
C SER A 130 -25.57 -8.46 18.15
N CYS A 131 -25.86 -7.82 19.27
CA CYS A 131 -27.19 -7.83 19.86
C CYS A 131 -27.91 -6.55 19.39
N GLY A 132 -28.48 -6.58 18.18
CA GLY A 132 -29.31 -5.49 17.67
C GLY A 132 -29.70 -5.70 16.20
N LEU A 133 -31.01 -5.82 15.94
CA LEU A 133 -31.57 -5.65 14.61
C LEU A 133 -31.39 -4.17 14.20
N GLY A 134 -30.25 -3.88 13.59
CA GLY A 134 -29.93 -2.58 13.01
C GLY A 134 -29.04 -2.82 11.81
N SER A 135 -29.52 -2.44 10.64
CA SER A 135 -28.75 -2.39 9.40
C SER A 135 -27.73 -1.26 9.48
N ASP A 136 -26.66 -1.46 10.25
CA ASP A 136 -25.52 -0.55 10.31
C ASP A 136 -24.25 -1.33 9.98
N ILE A 137 -23.83 -1.21 8.71
CA ILE A 137 -22.50 -1.61 8.26
C ILE A 137 -21.52 -0.69 8.96
N THR A 138 -20.88 -1.21 10.01
CA THR A 138 -19.74 -0.56 10.66
C THR A 138 -18.55 -0.60 9.70
N THR A 139 -18.26 0.56 9.11
CA THR A 139 -17.04 0.86 8.35
C THR A 139 -15.83 0.87 9.29
N SER A 140 -15.30 -0.32 9.54
CA SER A 140 -13.94 -0.48 10.06
C SER A 140 -12.95 -0.24 8.91
N VAL A 141 -12.40 0.97 8.87
CA VAL A 141 -11.19 1.37 8.13
C VAL A 141 -11.12 0.89 6.68
N GLY A 142 -11.87 1.58 5.82
CA GLY A 142 -11.30 2.10 4.57
C GLY A 142 -11.23 1.20 3.35
N ILE A 143 -12.31 0.51 2.96
CA ILE A 143 -12.63 0.26 1.53
C ILE A 143 -14.14 0.37 1.38
N SER A 144 -14.64 1.44 0.76
CA SER A 144 -16.00 1.47 0.23
C SER A 144 -15.94 1.79 -1.25
N THR A 145 -16.08 0.74 -2.07
CA THR A 145 -16.36 0.82 -3.49
C THR A 145 -17.87 1.04 -3.66
N THR A 146 -18.31 2.28 -3.53
CA THR A 146 -19.61 2.71 -4.05
C THR A 146 -19.38 3.97 -4.85
N GLY A 147 -19.39 3.82 -6.17
CA GLY A 147 -19.22 4.91 -7.12
C GLY A 147 -20.29 5.98 -6.90
N SER A 148 -19.83 7.20 -6.62
CA SER A 148 -20.65 8.39 -6.79
C SER A 148 -20.38 8.92 -8.19
N ALA A 149 -21.42 8.90 -9.02
CA ALA A 149 -21.44 9.45 -10.36
C ALA A 149 -21.07 10.94 -10.33
N SER A 150 -20.06 11.31 -11.11
CA SER A 150 -19.87 12.69 -11.59
C SER A 150 -19.93 12.68 -13.11
N CYS A 151 -21.02 13.27 -13.59
CA CYS A 151 -21.43 13.73 -14.92
C CYS A 151 -20.65 13.29 -16.19
N PRO A 152 -21.34 12.74 -17.21
CA PRO A 152 -20.83 12.66 -18.57
C PRO A 152 -21.10 13.99 -19.30
N GLY A 153 -20.10 14.50 -20.03
CA GLY A 153 -20.30 15.67 -20.88
C GLY A 153 -19.12 15.90 -21.81
N PHE A 154 -19.21 15.36 -23.02
CA PHE A 154 -19.25 16.15 -24.25
C PHE A 154 -19.41 15.21 -25.46
N THR A 155 -20.65 15.08 -25.93
CA THR A 155 -20.93 14.75 -27.34
C THR A 155 -21.30 16.05 -28.05
N GLY A 156 -20.56 16.35 -29.12
CA GLY A 156 -20.84 17.44 -30.04
C GLY A 156 -19.97 17.30 -31.28
N GLY A 157 -20.26 16.28 -32.11
CA GLY A 157 -20.11 16.44 -33.57
C GLY A 157 -21.22 17.40 -34.05
N GLU A 158 -21.20 18.02 -35.22
CA GLU A 158 -20.44 17.87 -36.47
C GLU A 158 -20.27 19.32 -37.02
N CYS A 159 -19.36 19.67 -37.92
CA CYS A 159 -19.40 19.33 -39.34
C CYS A 159 -18.04 19.66 -39.99
N GLU A 160 -17.46 18.67 -40.66
CA GLU A 160 -16.52 18.91 -41.76
C GLU A 160 -17.32 19.32 -43.01
N GLY A 161 -16.85 20.38 -43.68
CA GLY A 161 -17.18 20.72 -45.06
C GLY A 161 -15.92 21.29 -45.71
N PRO A 162 -15.53 20.84 -46.91
CA PRO A 162 -14.19 21.01 -47.45
C PRO A 162 -14.03 22.38 -48.11
N HIS A 163 -12.82 22.93 -48.17
CA HIS A 163 -12.28 23.61 -49.36
C HIS A 163 -10.85 24.09 -49.10
N GLY A 164 -9.91 23.53 -49.85
CA GLY A 164 -8.59 24.13 -50.06
C GLY A 164 -8.61 25.26 -51.10
N ASN A 165 -7.50 25.98 -51.13
CA ASN A 165 -7.04 27.04 -52.04
C ASN A 165 -7.51 28.47 -51.80
N GLY A 166 -6.54 29.35 -51.50
CA GLY A 166 -6.70 30.81 -51.53
C GLY A 166 -5.46 31.55 -51.05
N ASN A 167 -4.48 31.71 -51.93
CA ASN A 167 -3.28 32.54 -51.81
C ASN A 167 -3.65 34.02 -51.61
N GLY A 168 -2.92 34.80 -50.79
CA GLY A 168 -3.12 36.25 -50.73
C GLY A 168 -2.34 37.03 -49.65
N ASN A 169 -1.22 37.63 -50.06
CA ASN A 169 -0.49 38.70 -49.37
C ASN A 169 -1.40 39.89 -48.98
N GLY A 170 -1.10 40.57 -47.88
CA GLY A 170 -1.69 41.89 -47.59
C GLY A 170 -1.28 42.50 -46.26
N SER A 171 -0.25 43.34 -46.28
CA SER A 171 0.27 44.21 -45.24
C SER A 171 -0.64 45.40 -44.86
N GLY A 172 -0.48 45.94 -43.64
CA GLY A 172 -0.90 47.29 -43.23
C GLY A 172 -1.82 47.30 -41.99
N SER A 173 -1.32 47.60 -40.79
CA SER A 173 -1.10 48.94 -40.20
C SER A 173 -2.37 49.67 -39.74
N GLY A 174 -2.47 49.90 -38.44
CA GLY A 174 -2.92 51.17 -37.87
C GLY A 174 -4.40 51.32 -37.50
N GLY A 175 -4.64 51.52 -36.20
CA GLY A 175 -5.34 52.74 -35.78
C GLY A 175 -6.80 52.62 -35.35
N THR A 176 -6.97 52.86 -34.04
CA THR A 176 -7.98 53.75 -33.44
C THR A 176 -9.47 53.38 -33.45
N CYS A 177 -9.99 53.22 -32.23
CA CYS A 177 -11.39 53.33 -31.86
C CYS A 177 -12.01 54.69 -32.28
N PRO A 178 -13.34 54.74 -32.36
CA PRO A 178 -14.05 55.82 -31.69
C PRO A 178 -15.22 55.35 -30.82
N VAL A 179 -15.52 56.24 -29.86
CA VAL A 179 -16.50 56.16 -28.78
C VAL A 179 -17.89 56.68 -29.21
N SER A 180 -18.92 56.19 -28.48
CA SER A 180 -20.25 56.78 -28.20
C SER A 180 -21.40 56.42 -29.16
N THR A 181 -22.64 56.12 -28.73
CA THR A 181 -23.34 56.30 -27.42
C THR A 181 -24.57 55.39 -27.35
N TYR A 182 -24.85 54.90 -26.12
CA TYR A 182 -26.16 54.55 -25.50
C TYR A 182 -27.33 54.00 -26.33
N GLU A 183 -27.75 52.76 -26.04
CA GLU A 183 -29.02 52.49 -25.33
C GLU A 183 -29.09 51.05 -24.79
N LYS A 184 -29.83 50.89 -23.68
CA LYS A 184 -29.88 49.76 -22.73
C LYS A 184 -30.42 48.44 -23.31
N ALA A 185 -29.77 47.32 -22.96
CA ALA A 185 -30.47 46.08 -22.59
C ALA A 185 -29.62 45.17 -21.67
N SER A 186 -30.22 44.82 -20.54
CA SER A 186 -29.84 43.91 -19.47
C SER A 186 -29.11 42.61 -19.86
N ALA A 187 -27.97 42.32 -19.19
CA ALA A 187 -27.75 41.06 -18.44
C ALA A 187 -26.40 41.10 -17.68
N SER A 188 -26.45 40.66 -16.44
CA SER A 188 -25.46 40.86 -15.37
C SER A 188 -24.16 40.08 -15.57
N GLY A 189 -23.04 40.81 -15.61
CA GLY A 189 -21.69 40.25 -15.62
C GLY A 189 -21.31 39.63 -14.28
N HIS A 190 -20.64 38.48 -14.36
CA HIS A 190 -19.94 37.82 -13.26
C HIS A 190 -18.77 38.70 -12.83
N GLY A 191 -18.97 39.45 -11.75
CA GLY A 191 -17.94 40.19 -11.06
C GLY A 191 -17.37 39.40 -9.88
N LEU A 192 -16.07 39.58 -9.68
CA LEU A 192 -15.37 39.53 -8.38
C LEU A 192 -14.86 38.16 -7.91
N CYS A 193 -13.64 37.83 -8.34
CA CYS A 193 -12.61 37.62 -7.32
C CYS A 193 -12.32 38.97 -6.68
N LEU A 194 -12.61 39.12 -5.38
CA LEU A 194 -11.96 40.12 -4.53
C LEU A 194 -11.58 39.48 -3.19
N SER A 195 -10.27 39.52 -2.95
CA SER A 195 -9.55 39.75 -1.69
C SER A 195 -10.26 39.52 -0.34
N GLN A 196 -9.59 38.69 0.47
CA GLN A 196 -9.28 38.86 1.91
C GLN A 196 -10.31 39.54 2.83
N GLY A 197 -10.59 38.88 3.95
CA GLY A 197 -11.03 39.57 5.16
C GLY A 197 -11.96 38.72 6.02
N GLU A 198 -11.56 38.51 7.27
CA GLU A 198 -12.33 37.96 8.36
C GLU A 198 -13.75 38.55 8.45
N CYS A 199 -14.73 37.72 8.82
CA CYS A 199 -15.99 38.20 9.38
C CYS A 199 -16.43 37.29 10.53
N GLN A 200 -16.18 37.79 11.74
CA GLN A 200 -17.02 37.80 12.93
C GLN A 200 -18.36 37.04 12.87
N MET A 201 -18.59 36.23 13.91
CA MET A 201 -19.89 35.69 14.31
C MET A 201 -20.92 36.80 14.58
N PRO A 202 -22.18 36.65 14.12
CA PRO A 202 -23.34 37.29 14.74
C PRO A 202 -24.03 36.33 15.72
N SER A 203 -24.22 36.82 16.94
CA SER A 203 -24.99 36.18 18.00
C SER A 203 -26.50 36.25 17.73
N GLY A 204 -27.20 35.14 17.94
CA GLY A 204 -28.65 35.12 18.20
C GLY A 204 -29.51 34.43 17.15
N GLY A 205 -30.08 33.27 17.51
CA GLY A 205 -31.15 32.61 16.74
C GLY A 205 -31.27 31.11 17.06
N GLU A 206 -32.22 30.79 17.95
CA GLU A 206 -32.79 29.51 18.40
C GLU A 206 -32.24 28.15 17.91
N VAL A 207 -31.96 27.29 18.91
CA VAL A 207 -31.63 25.87 18.78
C VAL A 207 -32.87 25.05 18.41
N CYS A 208 -32.89 24.42 17.23
CA CYS A 208 -33.82 23.35 16.90
C CYS A 208 -33.26 22.00 17.42
N ALA A 209 -33.78 21.53 18.55
CA ALA A 209 -33.58 20.17 19.02
C ALA A 209 -34.80 19.31 18.64
N PRO A 210 -34.66 18.20 17.89
CA PRO A 210 -35.73 17.22 17.78
C PRO A 210 -35.70 16.32 19.01
N GLY A 211 -36.73 16.41 19.85
CA GLY A 211 -36.96 15.49 20.97
C GLY A 211 -37.44 14.11 20.49
N PRO A 212 -37.16 13.03 21.23
CA PRO A 212 -37.67 11.70 20.90
C PRO A 212 -39.16 11.61 21.25
N GLN A 213 -40.00 11.40 20.24
CA GLN A 213 -41.39 10.99 20.43
C GLN A 213 -41.43 9.50 20.79
N PHE A 214 -41.58 9.20 22.08
CA PHE A 214 -41.99 7.88 22.54
C PHE A 214 -43.50 7.74 22.32
N ASN A 215 -43.91 6.77 21.50
CA ASN A 215 -45.31 6.40 21.34
C ASN A 215 -45.49 5.04 22.04
N GLU A 216 -46.06 5.05 23.24
CA GLU A 216 -46.47 3.86 23.97
C GLU A 216 -47.74 3.28 23.34
N SER A 217 -47.64 2.06 22.82
CA SER A 217 -48.79 1.17 22.68
C SER A 217 -48.29 -0.27 22.81
N GLU A 218 -48.44 -0.79 24.02
CA GLU A 218 -48.29 -2.21 24.33
C GLU A 218 -49.25 -3.05 23.47
N ARG A 219 -48.72 -4.09 22.83
CA ARG A 219 -49.48 -5.31 22.56
C ARG A 219 -48.52 -6.50 22.68
N GLY A 220 -48.80 -7.35 23.66
CA GLY A 220 -47.94 -8.45 24.09
C GLY A 220 -47.63 -9.48 23.01
N VAL A 221 -46.40 -9.98 23.06
CA VAL A 221 -45.98 -11.23 22.42
C VAL A 221 -45.16 -11.98 23.47
N GLU A 222 -45.52 -13.24 23.72
CA GLU A 222 -44.84 -14.13 24.66
C GLU A 222 -43.36 -14.35 24.30
N PRO A 223 -42.47 -14.60 25.29
CA PRO A 223 -41.08 -14.89 25.01
C PRO A 223 -40.93 -16.32 24.46
N ALA A 224 -40.45 -16.43 23.22
CA ALA A 224 -39.96 -17.68 22.66
C ALA A 224 -38.74 -18.20 23.46
N PRO A 225 -38.51 -19.53 23.53
CA PRO A 225 -37.55 -20.11 24.45
C PRO A 225 -36.11 -19.71 24.12
N VAL A 226 -35.33 -19.49 25.17
CA VAL A 226 -33.89 -19.23 25.14
C VAL A 226 -33.16 -20.46 24.59
N GLY A 227 -33.02 -20.51 23.27
CA GLY A 227 -32.03 -21.34 22.57
C GLY A 227 -30.74 -20.56 22.49
N GLY A 228 -29.78 -20.88 23.35
CA GLY A 228 -28.46 -20.27 23.35
C GLY A 228 -27.64 -20.71 22.14
N GLU A 229 -27.81 -20.03 21.01
CA GLU A 229 -26.81 -20.01 19.94
C GLU A 229 -26.03 -18.70 20.06
N ARG A 230 -24.75 -18.79 20.42
CA ARG A 230 -23.81 -17.68 20.25
C ARG A 230 -23.67 -17.45 18.74
N CYS A 231 -24.57 -16.65 18.17
CA CYS A 231 -24.47 -16.18 16.79
C CYS A 231 -23.36 -15.10 16.74
N GLY A 232 -22.11 -15.56 16.70
CA GLY A 232 -20.97 -14.71 16.37
C GLY A 232 -20.68 -14.86 14.88
N THR A 233 -20.95 -13.84 14.08
CA THR A 233 -20.45 -13.80 12.71
C THR A 233 -18.93 -13.59 12.76
N ILE A 234 -18.15 -14.57 12.29
CA ILE A 234 -16.70 -14.42 12.17
C ILE A 234 -16.43 -13.52 10.95
N PHE A 235 -15.77 -12.40 11.17
CA PHE A 235 -15.40 -11.46 10.10
C PHE A 235 -13.93 -11.65 9.70
N PHE A 236 -13.65 -11.67 8.39
CA PHE A 236 -12.28 -11.65 7.89
C PHE A 236 -11.62 -10.31 8.26
N CYS A 237 -10.51 -10.37 8.99
CA CYS A 237 -9.76 -9.20 9.40
C CYS A 237 -8.26 -9.50 9.47
N ALA A 238 -7.46 -8.43 9.51
CA ALA A 238 -6.04 -8.53 9.77
C ALA A 238 -5.77 -9.20 11.13
N SER A 239 -4.86 -10.16 11.14
CA SER A 239 -4.28 -10.75 12.34
C SER A 239 -3.60 -9.69 13.21
N ARG A 240 -3.21 -10.04 14.42
CA ARG A 240 -2.46 -9.11 15.29
C ARG A 240 -1.14 -8.68 14.63
N THR A 241 -0.41 -9.64 14.06
CA THR A 241 0.86 -9.35 13.39
C THR A 241 0.65 -8.53 12.12
N THR A 242 -0.34 -8.89 11.28
CA THR A 242 -0.67 -8.14 10.06
C THR A 242 -1.10 -6.71 10.39
N ARG A 243 -1.92 -6.52 11.43
CA ARG A 243 -2.30 -5.17 11.90
C ARG A 243 -1.09 -4.39 12.38
N ALA A 244 -0.18 -5.00 13.14
CA ALA A 244 1.05 -4.35 13.56
C ALA A 244 1.94 -3.95 12.37
N TYR A 245 1.97 -4.76 11.31
CA TYR A 245 2.64 -4.42 10.05
C TYR A 245 2.02 -3.20 9.37
N ILE A 246 0.68 -3.19 9.25
CA ILE A 246 -0.08 -2.07 8.68
C ILE A 246 0.19 -0.78 9.46
N ASP A 247 0.15 -0.84 10.79
CA ASP A 247 0.38 0.31 11.66
C ASP A 247 1.83 0.82 11.55
N MET A 248 2.80 -0.09 11.49
CA MET A 248 4.21 0.26 11.24
C MET A 248 4.39 0.98 9.91
N PHE A 249 3.77 0.49 8.84
CA PHE A 249 3.77 1.13 7.53
C PHE A 249 3.16 2.54 7.54
N MET A 250 2.02 2.72 8.20
CA MET A 250 1.42 4.05 8.32
C MET A 250 2.30 5.00 9.15
N SER A 251 2.95 4.47 10.19
CA SER A 251 3.88 5.23 11.04
C SER A 251 5.14 5.67 10.26
N ALA A 252 5.80 4.74 9.57
CA ALA A 252 6.98 5.01 8.74
C ALA A 252 6.67 5.95 7.55
N GLY A 253 5.44 5.88 7.04
CA GLY A 253 4.93 6.80 6.01
C GLY A 253 4.53 8.17 6.54
N SER A 254 4.41 8.38 7.85
CA SER A 254 3.93 9.65 8.42
C SER A 254 4.86 10.83 8.15
N SER A 255 4.33 12.06 8.20
CA SER A 255 5.08 13.29 7.92
C SER A 255 6.23 13.57 8.91
N GLY A 256 6.21 12.96 10.09
CA GLY A 256 7.26 13.09 11.11
C GLY A 256 8.47 12.18 10.89
N VAL A 257 8.38 11.22 9.96
CA VAL A 257 9.44 10.24 9.67
C VAL A 257 10.15 10.61 8.39
N SER A 258 11.49 10.58 8.38
CA SER A 258 12.28 10.93 7.21
C SER A 258 12.06 9.97 6.04
N ILE A 259 12.35 10.42 4.82
CA ILE A 259 12.29 9.55 3.63
C ILE A 259 13.28 8.38 3.72
N LEU A 260 14.47 8.61 4.29
CA LEU A 260 15.48 7.58 4.48
C LEU A 260 15.01 6.47 5.43
N GLU A 261 14.38 6.82 6.55
CA GLU A 261 13.77 5.83 7.45
C GLU A 261 12.68 5.01 6.74
N GLY A 262 11.83 5.66 5.95
CA GLY A 262 10.83 4.99 5.14
C GLY A 262 11.42 4.03 4.10
N LEU A 263 12.47 4.44 3.40
CA LEU A 263 13.18 3.57 2.45
C LEU A 263 13.92 2.43 3.15
N ALA A 264 14.43 2.66 4.36
CA ALA A 264 15.02 1.60 5.18
C ALA A 264 13.96 0.56 5.59
N VAL A 265 12.74 1.00 5.92
CA VAL A 265 11.60 0.10 6.17
C VAL A 265 11.27 -0.74 4.94
N LEU A 266 11.13 -0.09 3.78
CA LEU A 266 10.90 -0.76 2.50
C LEU A 266 11.98 -1.80 2.20
N TRP A 267 13.25 -1.40 2.23
CA TRP A 267 14.36 -2.32 1.96
C TRP A 267 14.39 -3.48 2.97
N ALA A 268 14.16 -3.20 4.25
CA ALA A 268 14.20 -4.20 5.31
C ALA A 268 13.10 -5.27 5.16
N THR A 269 11.88 -4.89 4.76
CA THR A 269 10.82 -5.86 4.47
C THR A 269 11.18 -6.73 3.27
N GLU A 270 11.65 -6.12 2.18
CA GLU A 270 11.99 -6.83 0.94
C GLU A 270 13.18 -7.79 1.13
N VAL A 271 14.21 -7.37 1.86
CA VAL A 271 15.39 -8.22 2.10
C VAL A 271 15.07 -9.38 3.04
N CYS A 272 14.17 -9.21 4.01
CA CYS A 272 13.69 -10.31 4.84
C CYS A 272 12.90 -11.32 3.99
N TYR A 273 11.99 -10.83 3.16
CA TYR A 273 11.18 -11.67 2.27
C TYR A 273 12.04 -12.46 1.27
N LEU A 274 13.00 -11.80 0.61
CA LEU A 274 13.97 -12.45 -0.28
C LEU A 274 14.76 -13.56 0.43
N LYS A 275 15.24 -13.31 1.65
CA LYS A 275 15.97 -14.32 2.43
C LYS A 275 15.08 -15.51 2.80
N SER A 276 13.84 -15.24 3.19
CA SER A 276 12.83 -16.27 3.51
C SER A 276 12.56 -17.19 2.33
N TRP A 277 12.29 -16.63 1.15
CA TRP A 277 12.00 -17.43 -0.04
C TRP A 277 13.22 -18.13 -0.62
N ARG A 278 14.42 -17.55 -0.46
CA ARG A 278 15.69 -18.27 -0.77
C ARG A 278 15.92 -19.45 0.16
N PHE A 279 15.53 -19.34 1.42
CA PHE A 279 15.57 -20.48 2.33
C PHE A 279 14.60 -21.59 1.88
N ALA A 280 13.35 -21.24 1.56
CA ALA A 280 12.38 -22.19 1.01
C ALA A 280 12.89 -22.85 -0.29
N ALA A 281 13.47 -22.06 -1.21
CA ALA A 281 14.07 -22.54 -2.45
C ALA A 281 15.24 -23.50 -2.20
N ARG A 282 16.04 -23.28 -1.14
CA ARG A 282 17.09 -24.22 -0.74
C ARG A 282 16.49 -25.53 -0.24
N CYS A 283 15.50 -25.48 0.64
CA CYS A 283 14.80 -26.69 1.11
C CYS A 283 14.17 -27.48 -0.05
N MET A 284 13.63 -26.80 -1.05
CA MET A 284 13.10 -27.42 -2.28
C MET A 284 14.16 -28.17 -3.09
N ARG A 285 15.43 -27.72 -3.06
CA ARG A 285 16.53 -28.42 -3.74
C ARG A 285 17.05 -29.61 -2.93
N GLU A 286 17.03 -29.51 -1.60
CA GLU A 286 17.47 -30.58 -0.70
C GLU A 286 16.48 -31.75 -0.64
N ASP A 287 15.19 -31.49 -0.85
CA ASP A 287 14.11 -32.49 -0.86
C ASP A 287 14.06 -33.34 -2.14
N GLY A 288 14.66 -32.86 -3.24
CA GLY A 288 14.63 -33.52 -4.54
C GLY A 288 15.69 -34.62 -4.67
N GLU A 289 15.34 -35.88 -4.40
CA GLU A 289 16.08 -37.04 -4.91
C GLU A 289 15.82 -37.22 -6.42
N ASP A 290 16.87 -37.11 -7.24
CA ASP A 290 17.13 -37.57 -8.64
C ASP A 290 15.97 -38.05 -9.56
N GLY A 291 14.75 -37.52 -9.41
CA GLY A 291 13.55 -37.91 -10.15
C GLY A 291 12.72 -36.71 -10.64
N GLU A 292 11.81 -36.98 -11.59
CA GLU A 292 10.89 -35.97 -12.12
C GLU A 292 9.98 -35.44 -11.01
N ARG A 293 10.06 -34.12 -10.75
CA ARG A 293 9.31 -33.46 -9.67
C ARG A 293 7.85 -33.29 -10.07
N ASP A 294 7.00 -34.17 -9.55
CA ASP A 294 5.54 -34.07 -9.69
C ASP A 294 4.93 -33.24 -8.55
N TYR A 295 4.96 -31.92 -8.69
CA TYR A 295 4.47 -30.97 -7.68
C TYR A 295 2.96 -31.07 -7.41
N LYS A 296 2.20 -31.77 -8.27
CA LYS A 296 0.76 -31.98 -8.03
C LYS A 296 0.49 -32.83 -6.79
N LYS A 297 1.50 -33.56 -6.30
CA LYS A 297 1.42 -34.37 -5.07
C LYS A 297 1.69 -33.55 -3.81
N ASP A 298 2.10 -32.29 -3.94
CA ASP A 298 2.33 -31.41 -2.81
C ASP A 298 1.03 -31.22 -2.03
N ALA A 299 1.15 -31.01 -0.72
CA ALA A 299 0.00 -30.81 0.17
C ALA A 299 -0.80 -29.54 -0.18
N ASP A 300 -0.21 -28.60 -0.92
CA ASP A 300 -0.86 -27.41 -1.46
C ASP A 300 -1.26 -27.56 -2.94
N GLY A 301 -1.02 -28.72 -3.56
CA GLY A 301 -1.24 -28.98 -4.98
C GLY A 301 -0.19 -28.35 -5.92
N GLY A 302 0.94 -27.90 -5.40
CA GLY A 302 2.10 -27.39 -6.14
C GLY A 302 2.23 -25.87 -6.12
N ALA A 303 1.32 -25.16 -5.48
CA ALA A 303 1.25 -23.69 -5.52
C ALA A 303 2.56 -23.01 -5.08
N LEU A 304 3.15 -23.47 -3.97
CA LEU A 304 4.39 -22.89 -3.45
C LEU A 304 5.58 -23.18 -4.37
N ARG A 305 5.78 -24.46 -4.73
CA ARG A 305 6.96 -24.89 -5.49
C ARG A 305 6.92 -24.49 -6.97
N GLU A 306 5.74 -24.43 -7.58
CA GLU A 306 5.58 -24.05 -8.99
C GLU A 306 5.44 -22.54 -9.22
N ARG A 307 5.05 -21.76 -8.20
CA ARG A 307 4.72 -20.33 -8.39
C ARG A 307 5.44 -19.42 -7.39
N PHE A 308 5.11 -19.53 -6.11
CA PHE A 308 5.53 -18.54 -5.12
C PHE A 308 7.04 -18.52 -4.87
N ILE A 309 7.65 -19.70 -4.69
CA ILE A 309 9.09 -19.82 -4.42
C ILE A 309 9.90 -19.28 -5.59
N GLU A 310 9.55 -19.63 -6.83
CA GLU A 310 10.27 -19.14 -8.01
C GLU A 310 10.16 -17.62 -8.17
N ASN A 311 8.99 -17.04 -7.89
CA ASN A 311 8.76 -15.61 -7.99
C ASN A 311 9.66 -14.79 -7.05
N TRP A 312 9.68 -15.13 -5.76
CA TRP A 312 10.37 -14.33 -4.73
C TRP A 312 11.76 -14.82 -4.36
N ALA A 313 12.22 -15.95 -4.89
CA ALA A 313 13.63 -16.34 -4.86
C ALA A 313 14.38 -15.97 -6.16
N SER A 314 13.70 -15.30 -7.10
CA SER A 314 14.22 -14.95 -8.41
C SER A 314 15.39 -13.95 -8.36
N VAL A 315 16.16 -13.91 -9.44
CA VAL A 315 17.25 -12.94 -9.62
C VAL A 315 16.70 -11.53 -9.91
N GLU A 316 15.52 -11.46 -10.54
CA GLU A 316 14.81 -10.22 -10.81
C GLU A 316 14.37 -9.55 -9.51
N PHE A 317 13.82 -10.34 -8.56
CA PHE A 317 13.43 -9.83 -7.25
C PHE A 317 14.65 -9.42 -6.42
N GLU A 318 15.73 -10.22 -6.40
CA GLU A 318 17.00 -9.80 -5.77
C GLU A 318 17.50 -8.46 -6.34
N GLY A 319 17.53 -8.31 -7.66
CA GLY A 319 17.96 -7.07 -8.29
C GLY A 319 17.07 -5.87 -7.92
N PHE A 320 15.79 -6.08 -7.62
CA PHE A 320 14.93 -5.04 -7.07
C PHE A 320 15.29 -4.69 -5.62
N VAL A 321 15.48 -5.69 -4.76
CA VAL A 321 15.91 -5.48 -3.36
C VAL A 321 17.24 -4.75 -3.28
N ASP A 322 18.22 -5.13 -4.11
CA ASP A 322 19.54 -4.49 -4.17
C ASP A 322 19.43 -3.02 -4.59
N ARG A 323 18.58 -2.68 -5.58
CA ARG A 323 18.34 -1.29 -5.98
C ARG A 323 17.76 -0.45 -4.84
N ILE A 324 16.85 -0.99 -4.02
CA ILE A 324 16.35 -0.25 -2.85
C ILE A 324 17.50 -0.04 -1.84
N GLY A 325 18.33 -1.06 -1.62
CA GLY A 325 19.50 -0.98 -0.74
C GLY A 325 20.50 0.09 -1.17
N ASP A 326 20.82 0.14 -2.46
CA ASP A 326 21.69 1.16 -3.05
C ASP A 326 21.15 2.58 -2.79
N VAL A 327 19.84 2.80 -2.96
CA VAL A 327 19.21 4.10 -2.67
C VAL A 327 19.27 4.44 -1.19
N VAL A 328 19.03 3.48 -0.29
CA VAL A 328 19.14 3.68 1.16
C VAL A 328 20.57 4.11 1.53
N ASP A 329 21.58 3.44 0.98
CA ASP A 329 22.99 3.75 1.26
C ASP A 329 23.42 5.08 0.63
N GLU A 330 22.94 5.39 -0.58
CA GLU A 330 23.17 6.67 -1.26
C GLU A 330 22.61 7.84 -0.43
N MET A 331 21.35 7.73 0.01
CA MET A 331 20.69 8.76 0.82
C MET A 331 21.33 8.91 2.20
N ALA A 332 21.71 7.81 2.85
CA ALA A 332 22.48 7.86 4.10
C ALA A 332 23.84 8.55 3.90
N GLY A 333 24.47 8.38 2.74
CA GLY A 333 25.71 9.03 2.36
C GLY A 333 25.63 10.55 2.19
N GLN A 334 24.41 11.11 2.00
CA GLN A 334 24.19 12.56 1.90
C GLN A 334 24.10 13.28 3.25
N ILE A 335 23.94 12.54 4.36
CA ILE A 335 23.79 13.15 5.68
C ILE A 335 25.10 13.84 6.10
N LYS A 336 25.00 15.13 6.39
CA LYS A 336 26.13 15.96 6.84
C LYS A 336 26.18 15.98 8.36
N GLY A 337 27.35 15.67 8.91
CA GLY A 337 27.61 15.67 10.35
C GLY A 337 27.53 14.27 10.94
N ALA A 338 28.50 13.95 11.80
CA ALA A 338 28.59 12.62 12.40
C ALA A 338 27.44 12.35 13.38
N GLU A 339 27.03 13.36 14.15
CA GLU A 339 25.94 13.23 15.12
C GLU A 339 24.60 12.95 14.44
N GLU A 340 24.23 13.73 13.41
CA GLU A 340 23.00 13.54 12.65
C GLU A 340 22.95 12.16 11.98
N LEU A 341 24.08 11.71 11.42
CA LEU A 341 24.21 10.38 10.85
C LEU A 341 23.97 9.29 11.90
N GLU A 342 24.52 9.41 13.10
CA GLU A 342 24.32 8.43 14.17
C GLU A 342 22.88 8.41 14.70
N ILE A 343 22.26 9.59 14.85
CA ILE A 343 20.84 9.69 15.20
C ILE A 343 19.98 8.97 14.15
N THR A 344 20.24 9.23 12.87
CA THR A 344 19.50 8.62 11.77
C THR A 344 19.72 7.11 11.69
N ARG A 345 20.97 6.65 11.87
CA ARG A 345 21.30 5.22 11.97
C ARG A 345 20.57 4.55 13.13
N GLY A 346 20.48 5.21 14.28
CA GLY A 346 19.72 4.74 15.44
C GLY A 346 18.24 4.54 15.13
N ARG A 347 17.61 5.52 14.48
CA ARG A 347 16.19 5.41 14.06
C ARG A 347 15.96 4.30 13.04
N CYS A 348 16.80 4.19 12.01
CA CYS A 348 16.71 3.09 11.04
C CYS A 348 16.92 1.72 11.70
N LEU A 349 17.77 1.64 12.73
CA LEU A 349 17.97 0.41 13.48
C LEU A 349 16.73 0.02 14.32
N GLU A 350 16.00 0.99 14.87
CA GLU A 350 14.73 0.73 15.57
C GLU A 350 13.69 0.13 14.62
N TRP A 351 13.55 0.73 13.42
CA TRP A 351 12.70 0.17 12.37
C TRP A 351 13.11 -1.24 11.97
N TRP A 352 14.40 -1.45 11.72
CA TRP A 352 14.94 -2.77 11.40
C TRP A 352 14.60 -3.83 12.46
N ARG A 353 14.77 -3.52 13.74
CA ARG A 353 14.44 -4.43 14.84
C ARG A 353 12.95 -4.77 14.87
N GLN A 354 12.09 -3.78 14.64
CA GLN A 354 10.64 -3.97 14.58
C GLN A 354 10.26 -4.90 13.42
N ILE A 355 10.85 -4.71 12.24
CA ILE A 355 10.60 -5.53 11.05
C ILE A 355 11.05 -6.96 11.28
N VAL A 356 12.28 -7.17 11.75
CA VAL A 356 12.78 -8.52 12.04
C VAL A 356 11.90 -9.25 13.07
N TRP A 357 11.36 -8.53 14.05
CA TRP A 357 10.40 -9.10 14.99
C TRP A 357 9.07 -9.45 14.32
N LEU A 358 8.52 -8.56 13.48
CA LEU A 358 7.28 -8.82 12.76
C LEU A 358 7.42 -10.02 11.82
N GLU A 359 8.51 -10.11 11.07
CA GLU A 359 8.83 -11.25 10.19
C GLU A 359 8.91 -12.58 10.97
N ASP A 360 9.51 -12.60 12.17
CA ASP A 360 9.57 -13.80 13.03
C ASP A 360 8.18 -14.27 13.48
N ASN A 361 7.21 -13.34 13.56
CA ASN A 361 5.84 -13.61 14.05
C ASN A 361 4.78 -13.65 12.94
N PHE A 362 5.16 -13.42 11.68
CA PHE A 362 4.23 -13.34 10.56
C PHE A 362 3.89 -14.72 10.00
N TRP A 363 4.85 -15.63 10.00
CA TRP A 363 4.67 -16.99 9.50
C TRP A 363 3.77 -17.81 10.42
N PRO A 364 2.73 -18.49 9.88
CA PRO A 364 1.90 -19.37 10.70
C PRO A 364 2.68 -20.53 11.32
N SER A 365 2.25 -20.94 12.50
CA SER A 365 2.67 -22.20 13.11
C SER A 365 2.32 -23.37 12.19
N VAL A 366 3.28 -24.28 12.00
CA VAL A 366 3.07 -25.55 11.31
C VAL A 366 3.11 -26.67 12.34
N ALA A 367 2.30 -27.72 12.15
CA ALA A 367 2.38 -28.91 12.97
C ALA A 367 3.74 -29.59 12.71
N GLU A 368 4.43 -29.99 13.78
CA GLU A 368 5.69 -30.73 13.70
C GLU A 368 5.53 -32.13 13.09
#